data_AF-A0AAE0C9B4-F1
#
_entry.id   AF-A0AAE0C9B4-F1
#
_cell.length_a   1.000
_cell.length_b   1.000
_cell.length_c   1.000
_cell.angle_alpha   90.00
_cell.angle_beta   90.00
_cell.angle_gamma   90.00
#
_symmetry.space_group_name_H-M   'P 1'
#
loop_
_entity.id
_entity.type
_entity.pdbx_description
1 polymer ?
#
loop_
_entity_poly.entity_id
_entity_poly.type
_entity_poly.pdbx_seq_one_letter_code
_entity_poly.pdbx_strand_id
1 'polypeptide(L)'
;MRFLCGHAAQALFAQCATRITTDAHTLADGIQLGREQFKPRPPLARFTRENGSNIFLGGLEEVFSWEMVYQQGPRSMRPQSRSDMNVTAPALKWCGEKGWLGLGRELAQVEWLGNGPEECYQDREAAAVVGCYKRSVKEMHVPYIMPGENGGRSGTRWVALRETGSAATPGLLIMPTLNTPPMQMNVSEYGMEQLDSATHNHHLVSEDSVHVHMDIAHMGVGGDDSWTPSCMPKYQIAGAQPYELAIRLRALVPELSLNVEDVFRTSL
;
A
#
# COMPACT_ATOMS: atom_id res chain seq x y z
N MET A 1 2.21 -14.21 -9.59
CA MET A 1 1.93 -14.83 -8.28
C MET A 1 1.23 -13.79 -7.42
N ARG A 2 -0.01 -14.02 -6.99
CA ARG A 2 -0.78 -13.09 -6.14
C ARG A 2 -0.79 -13.67 -4.72
N PHE A 3 -0.06 -13.08 -3.78
CA PHE A 3 -0.27 -13.35 -2.37
C PHE A 3 -1.41 -12.45 -1.90
N LEU A 4 -2.57 -13.04 -1.67
CA LEU A 4 -3.72 -12.37 -1.07
C LEU A 4 -3.47 -12.34 0.45
N CYS A 5 -3.02 -11.21 0.99
CA CYS A 5 -3.20 -10.95 2.43
C CYS A 5 -4.69 -11.08 2.75
N GLY A 6 -5.04 -11.83 3.79
CA GLY A 6 -6.40 -12.31 4.05
C GLY A 6 -7.44 -11.18 4.21
N HIS A 7 -8.62 -11.40 3.63
CA HIS A 7 -9.76 -10.47 3.64
C HIS A 7 -10.21 -10.00 5.04
N ALA A 8 -9.87 -10.73 6.11
CA ALA A 8 -10.21 -10.37 7.49
C ALA A 8 -9.38 -9.20 8.03
N ALA A 9 -8.08 -9.15 7.73
CA ALA A 9 -7.22 -8.05 8.15
C ALA A 9 -7.62 -6.74 7.47
N GLN A 10 -7.99 -6.84 6.18
CA GLN A 10 -8.46 -5.73 5.34
C GLN A 10 -9.69 -5.03 5.94
N ALA A 11 -10.68 -5.80 6.38
CA ALA A 11 -11.89 -5.26 7.01
C ALA A 11 -11.59 -4.55 8.33
N LEU A 12 -10.67 -5.07 9.14
CA LEU A 12 -10.27 -4.46 10.41
C LEU A 12 -9.50 -3.15 10.19
N PHE A 13 -8.56 -3.11 9.25
CA PHE A 13 -7.83 -1.91 8.88
C PHE A 13 -8.73 -0.79 8.38
N ALA A 14 -9.63 -1.10 7.44
CA ALA A 14 -10.59 -0.14 6.92
C ALA A 14 -11.54 0.37 8.02
N GLN A 15 -12.02 -0.52 8.91
CA GLN A 15 -12.83 -0.13 10.07
C GLN A 15 -12.05 0.75 11.05
N CYS A 16 -10.80 0.43 11.36
CA CYS A 16 -9.97 1.22 12.25
C CYS A 16 -9.60 2.57 11.63
N ALA A 17 -9.24 2.62 10.35
CA ALA A 17 -8.97 3.87 9.64
C ALA A 17 -10.22 4.76 9.58
N THR A 18 -11.38 4.18 9.24
CA THR A 18 -12.67 4.88 9.26
C THR A 18 -13.00 5.39 10.65
N ARG A 19 -12.86 4.56 11.71
CA ARG A 19 -13.09 4.99 13.11
C ARG A 19 -12.12 6.09 13.54
N ILE A 20 -10.85 6.00 13.15
CA ILE A 20 -9.84 7.03 13.45
C ILE A 20 -10.23 8.37 12.80
N THR A 21 -10.82 8.34 11.59
CA THR A 21 -11.26 9.55 10.88
C THR A 21 -12.63 10.06 11.34
N THR A 22 -13.62 9.20 11.64
CA THR A 22 -14.98 9.63 12.03
C THR A 22 -15.16 9.91 13.53
N ASP A 23 -14.44 9.21 14.41
CA ASP A 23 -14.56 9.35 15.88
C ASP A 23 -13.38 10.11 16.50
N ALA A 24 -12.76 11.04 15.76
CA ALA A 24 -11.69 11.87 16.30
C ALA A 24 -12.10 12.60 17.61
N HIS A 25 -13.40 12.78 17.86
CA HIS A 25 -13.95 13.39 19.08
C HIS A 25 -14.50 12.39 20.12
N THR A 26 -14.58 11.08 19.84
CA THR A 26 -15.38 10.11 20.61
C THR A 26 -14.66 8.81 21.00
N LEU A 27 -13.42 8.57 20.56
CA LEU A 27 -12.69 7.36 20.93
C LEU A 27 -12.33 7.34 22.43
N ALA A 28 -12.98 6.45 23.17
CA ALA A 28 -12.76 6.22 24.59
C ALA A 28 -11.29 5.90 24.92
N ASP A 29 -10.81 6.39 26.06
CA ASP A 29 -9.46 6.16 26.55
C ASP A 29 -9.15 4.67 26.71
N GLY A 30 -8.26 4.14 25.87
CA GLY A 30 -7.79 2.77 25.97
C GLY A 30 -6.83 2.40 24.86
N ILE A 31 -5.74 1.70 25.20
CA ILE A 31 -4.88 1.04 24.21
C ILE A 31 -5.47 -0.35 23.97
N GLN A 32 -5.89 -0.63 22.73
CA GLN A 32 -6.26 -1.97 22.32
C GLN A 32 -5.09 -2.64 21.61
N LEU A 33 -4.74 -3.85 22.04
CA LEU A 33 -3.77 -4.71 21.38
C LEU A 33 -4.51 -5.82 20.66
N GLY A 34 -4.14 -6.08 19.41
CA GLY A 34 -4.65 -7.22 18.68
C GLY A 34 -3.60 -7.85 17.80
N ARG A 35 -3.90 -9.09 17.37
CA ARG A 35 -3.02 -9.92 16.56
C ARG A 35 -3.86 -10.69 15.57
N GLU A 36 -3.51 -10.57 14.30
CA GLU A 36 -4.10 -11.33 13.20
C GLU A 36 -3.02 -12.24 12.62
N GLN A 37 -3.37 -13.49 12.37
CA GLN A 37 -2.47 -14.46 11.75
C GLN A 37 -3.20 -15.18 10.63
N PHE A 38 -2.59 -15.18 9.45
CA PHE A 38 -3.01 -16.04 8.36
C PHE A 38 -2.01 -17.20 8.22
N LYS A 39 -2.53 -18.41 8.42
CA LYS A 39 -1.88 -19.66 8.02
C LYS A 39 -2.81 -20.39 7.06
N PRO A 40 -2.38 -20.73 5.84
CA PRO A 40 -3.26 -21.43 4.89
C PRO A 40 -3.72 -22.77 5.50
N ARG A 41 -5.01 -23.12 5.32
CA ARG A 41 -5.55 -24.46 5.62
C ARG A 41 -5.89 -25.18 4.30
N PRO A 42 -5.64 -26.50 4.17
CA PRO A 42 -5.78 -27.24 2.92
C PRO A 42 -7.24 -27.45 2.44
N PRO A 43 -7.51 -27.74 1.12
CA PRO A 43 -6.54 -27.85 0.01
C PRO A 43 -6.83 -27.01 -1.28
N LEU A 44 -5.73 -26.77 -2.03
CA LEU A 44 -5.56 -26.55 -3.48
C LEU A 44 -5.96 -25.21 -4.13
N ALA A 45 -4.96 -24.38 -4.46
CA ALA A 45 -5.02 -23.48 -5.62
C ALA A 45 -4.47 -24.21 -6.86
N ARG A 46 -5.30 -24.37 -7.90
CA ARG A 46 -4.93 -24.98 -9.18
C ARG A 46 -4.42 -23.90 -10.12
N PHE A 47 -3.20 -24.04 -10.65
CA PHE A 47 -2.66 -23.14 -11.68
C PHE A 47 -2.41 -23.91 -12.96
N THR A 48 -2.83 -23.35 -14.08
CA THR A 48 -2.59 -23.89 -15.43
C THR A 48 -1.54 -23.01 -16.10
N ARG A 49 -0.49 -23.62 -16.65
CA ARG A 49 0.45 -22.93 -17.54
C ARG A 49 -0.24 -22.70 -18.89
N GLU A 50 0.04 -21.61 -19.58
CA GLU A 50 -0.59 -21.21 -20.87
C GLU A 50 -0.41 -22.25 -22.01
N ASN A 51 0.45 -23.24 -21.80
CA ASN A 51 0.75 -24.38 -22.66
C ASN A 51 0.13 -25.71 -22.17
N GLY A 52 -0.95 -25.66 -21.39
CA GLY A 52 -1.83 -26.81 -21.10
C GLY A 52 -1.26 -27.86 -20.14
N SER A 53 -0.11 -27.61 -19.51
CA SER A 53 0.43 -28.48 -18.47
C SER A 53 -0.05 -28.04 -17.08
N ASN A 54 -0.63 -28.97 -16.33
CA ASN A 54 -0.93 -28.77 -14.92
C ASN A 54 0.39 -28.78 -14.14
N ILE A 55 0.71 -27.69 -13.45
CA ILE A 55 1.78 -27.69 -12.44
C ILE A 55 1.11 -28.00 -11.10
N PHE A 56 1.40 -29.18 -10.56
CA PHE A 56 1.05 -29.52 -9.19
C PHE A 56 2.15 -28.99 -8.27
N LEU A 57 1.92 -27.85 -7.62
CA LEU A 57 2.73 -27.46 -6.47
C LEU A 57 2.25 -28.29 -5.27
N GLY A 58 2.85 -29.46 -5.08
CA GLY A 58 2.74 -30.18 -3.81
C GLY A 58 3.32 -29.30 -2.70
N GLY A 59 2.58 -29.09 -1.62
CA GLY A 59 3.05 -28.41 -0.42
C GLY A 59 3.10 -26.88 -0.49
N LEU A 60 1.94 -26.20 -0.45
CA LEU A 60 1.88 -24.75 -0.16
C LEU A 60 1.90 -24.44 1.35
N GLU A 61 1.97 -25.47 2.21
CA GLU A 61 2.00 -25.32 3.68
C GLU A 61 3.26 -24.56 4.16
N GLU A 62 4.32 -24.51 3.34
CA GLU A 62 5.60 -23.87 3.64
C GLU A 62 5.89 -22.64 2.75
N VAL A 63 4.94 -22.03 2.05
CA VAL A 63 5.29 -21.02 1.01
C VAL A 63 5.17 -19.58 1.48
N PHE A 64 4.22 -19.28 2.37
CA PHE A 64 3.98 -17.92 2.85
C PHE A 64 3.27 -17.94 4.21
N SER A 65 3.79 -17.20 5.18
CA SER A 65 3.06 -16.84 6.40
C SER A 65 2.99 -15.35 6.57
N TRP A 66 1.86 -14.88 7.08
CA TRP A 66 1.65 -13.48 7.40
C TRP A 66 1.11 -13.34 8.81
N GLU A 67 1.71 -12.41 9.53
CA GLU A 67 1.28 -12.01 10.85
C GLU A 67 1.20 -10.49 10.90
N MET A 68 0.15 -9.98 11.53
CA MET A 68 0.08 -8.60 11.96
C MET A 68 -0.17 -8.53 13.47
N VAL A 69 0.58 -7.66 14.13
CA VAL A 69 0.29 -7.15 15.46
C VAL A 69 -0.06 -5.68 15.34
N TYR A 70 -1.08 -5.21 16.05
CA TYR A 70 -1.42 -3.79 16.05
C TYR A 70 -1.66 -3.26 17.46
N GLN A 71 -1.30 -1.99 17.63
CA GLN A 71 -1.63 -1.21 18.82
C GLN A 71 -2.53 -0.05 18.40
N GLN A 72 -3.75 0.00 18.93
CA GLN A 72 -4.69 1.08 18.68
C GLN A 72 -4.78 1.96 19.92
N GLY A 73 -4.62 3.26 19.73
CA GLY A 73 -4.92 4.30 20.71
C GLY A 73 -6.05 5.23 20.21
N PRO A 74 -6.40 6.27 20.97
CA PRO A 74 -7.60 7.07 20.71
C PRO A 74 -7.65 7.79 19.36
N ARG A 75 -6.51 8.04 18.68
CA ARG A 75 -6.48 8.68 17.35
C ARG A 75 -5.40 8.09 16.44
N SER A 76 -4.90 6.91 16.79
CA SER A 76 -3.77 6.32 16.07
C SER A 76 -3.80 4.82 16.12
N MET A 77 -3.33 4.18 15.06
CA MET A 77 -3.03 2.76 15.04
C MET A 77 -1.60 2.54 14.59
N ARG A 78 -0.92 1.57 15.21
CA ARG A 78 0.43 1.14 14.85
C ARG A 78 0.37 -0.33 14.45
N PRO A 79 -0.02 -0.63 13.20
CA PRO A 79 0.16 -1.96 12.63
C PRO A 79 1.64 -2.26 12.40
N GLN A 80 2.01 -3.49 12.70
CA GLN A 80 3.27 -4.11 12.31
C GLN A 80 2.94 -5.45 11.69
N SER A 81 3.23 -5.59 10.40
CA SER A 81 3.06 -6.84 9.67
C SER A 81 4.40 -7.43 9.26
N ARG A 82 4.46 -8.76 9.32
CA ARG A 82 5.61 -9.57 8.94
C ARG A 82 5.13 -10.63 7.96
N SER A 83 5.74 -10.63 6.79
CA SER A 83 5.50 -11.60 5.73
C SER A 83 6.74 -12.46 5.58
N ASP A 84 6.63 -13.74 5.89
CA ASP A 84 7.68 -14.72 5.60
C ASP A 84 7.34 -15.44 4.31
N MET A 85 8.29 -15.46 3.37
CA MET A 85 8.21 -16.31 2.19
C MET A 85 9.21 -17.43 2.37
N ASN A 86 8.73 -18.65 2.54
CA ASN A 86 9.55 -19.79 2.97
C ASN A 86 9.98 -20.69 1.79
N VAL A 87 9.63 -20.32 0.55
CA VAL A 87 10.10 -20.99 -0.68
C VAL A 87 10.69 -19.95 -1.64
N THR A 88 11.57 -20.41 -2.54
CA THR A 88 11.99 -19.67 -3.75
C THR A 88 10.75 -19.33 -4.60
N ALA A 89 10.09 -18.24 -4.25
CA ALA A 89 9.04 -17.65 -5.07
C ALA A 89 9.70 -17.05 -6.33
N PRO A 90 9.06 -17.15 -7.51
CA PRO A 90 9.46 -16.31 -8.64
C PRO A 90 9.46 -14.84 -8.22
N ALA A 91 10.25 -14.01 -8.92
CA ALA A 91 10.34 -12.58 -8.65
C ALA A 91 8.94 -11.97 -8.45
N LEU A 92 8.74 -11.33 -7.30
CA LEU A 92 7.46 -10.71 -6.95
C LEU A 92 7.39 -9.31 -7.52
N LYS A 93 6.18 -8.91 -7.93
CA LYS A 93 5.91 -7.55 -8.40
C LYS A 93 5.95 -6.52 -7.26
N TRP A 94 5.47 -6.89 -6.06
CA TRP A 94 5.50 -6.06 -4.85
C TRP A 94 5.42 -6.95 -3.59
N CYS A 95 5.89 -6.43 -2.46
CA CYS A 95 5.71 -6.95 -1.11
C CYS A 95 5.35 -5.78 -0.19
N GLY A 96 4.17 -5.83 0.40
CA GLY A 96 3.55 -4.72 1.13
C GLY A 96 2.14 -5.07 1.54
N GLU A 97 1.51 -4.19 2.32
CA GLU A 97 0.09 -4.31 2.62
C GLU A 97 -0.70 -3.93 1.37
N LYS A 98 -0.96 -4.95 0.54
CA LYS A 98 -1.70 -4.83 -0.71
C LYS A 98 -3.12 -4.32 -0.42
N GLY A 99 -3.36 -3.03 -0.69
CA GLY A 99 -4.61 -2.49 -1.24
C GLY A 99 -5.88 -2.42 -0.40
N TRP A 100 -5.83 -2.25 0.92
CA TRP A 100 -7.08 -2.15 1.70
C TRP A 100 -7.03 -1.14 2.86
N LEU A 101 -6.54 0.06 2.59
CA LEU A 101 -7.23 1.21 3.13
C LEU A 101 -8.22 1.63 2.06
N GLY A 102 -9.34 0.91 1.94
CA GLY A 102 -10.50 1.38 1.19
C GLY A 102 -11.11 2.50 2.00
N LEU A 103 -10.57 3.70 1.84
CA LEU A 103 -10.99 4.88 2.58
C LEU A 103 -12.16 5.51 1.85
N GLY A 104 -13.03 6.22 2.56
CA GLY A 104 -14.14 6.88 1.91
C GLY A 104 -13.65 7.89 0.84
N ARG A 105 -14.36 7.93 -0.28
CA ARG A 105 -14.10 8.82 -1.43
C ARG A 105 -13.96 10.30 -1.07
N GLU A 106 -14.44 10.72 0.09
CA GLU A 106 -14.27 12.08 0.60
C GLU A 106 -12.80 12.47 0.77
N LEU A 107 -11.91 11.51 1.08
CA LEU A 107 -10.46 11.70 1.25
C LEU A 107 -9.73 11.86 -0.10
N ALA A 108 -10.18 12.81 -0.91
CA ALA A 108 -9.75 12.99 -2.29
C ALA A 108 -8.50 13.88 -2.46
N GLN A 109 -7.92 14.41 -1.38
CA GLN A 109 -6.69 15.20 -1.42
C GLN A 109 -5.51 14.41 -0.85
N VAL A 110 -4.45 14.27 -1.64
CA VAL A 110 -3.19 13.59 -1.28
C VAL A 110 -2.09 14.62 -1.05
N GLU A 111 -1.38 14.50 0.06
CA GLU A 111 -0.15 15.21 0.37
C GLU A 111 0.91 14.18 0.74
N TRP A 112 2.16 14.31 0.29
CA TRP A 112 3.21 13.37 0.66
C TRP A 112 4.58 14.03 0.74
N LEU A 113 5.46 13.46 1.57
CA LEU A 113 6.89 13.72 1.55
C LEU A 113 7.60 12.51 0.96
N GLY A 114 8.24 12.69 -0.18
CA GLY A 114 8.91 11.61 -0.90
C GLY A 114 9.44 12.09 -2.24
N ASN A 115 9.69 11.15 -3.15
CA ASN A 115 10.02 11.49 -4.53
C ASN A 115 8.79 12.00 -5.28
N GLY A 116 8.98 12.97 -6.17
CA GLY A 116 7.89 13.53 -6.97
C GLY A 116 8.31 14.72 -7.84
N PRO A 117 7.33 15.48 -8.39
CA PRO A 117 5.88 15.29 -8.24
C PRO A 117 5.31 14.14 -9.09
N GLU A 118 6.02 13.76 -10.15
CA GLU A 118 5.60 12.74 -11.12
C GLU A 118 5.84 11.31 -10.62
N GLU A 119 5.24 10.34 -11.31
CA GLU A 119 5.38 8.93 -10.95
C GLU A 119 6.80 8.40 -11.10
N CYS A 120 7.24 7.62 -10.11
CA CYS A 120 8.56 7.02 -10.09
C CYS A 120 8.56 5.65 -9.40
N TYR A 121 9.52 4.83 -9.83
CA TYR A 121 9.76 3.47 -9.36
C TYR A 121 11.26 3.30 -9.09
N GLN A 122 11.65 2.27 -8.35
CA GLN A 122 13.04 2.10 -7.89
C GLN A 122 14.08 2.10 -9.03
N ASP A 123 13.72 1.62 -10.21
CA ASP A 123 14.56 1.61 -11.40
C ASP A 123 14.37 2.83 -12.32
N ARG A 124 13.44 3.72 -11.98
CA ARG A 124 13.05 4.91 -12.76
C ARG A 124 12.72 6.09 -11.84
N GLU A 125 13.67 6.49 -11.00
CA GLU A 125 13.51 7.61 -10.04
C GLU A 125 14.56 8.72 -10.15
N ALA A 126 15.53 8.61 -11.07
CA ALA A 126 16.64 9.57 -11.19
C ALA A 126 16.19 11.03 -11.46
N ALA A 127 15.01 11.22 -12.06
CA ALA A 127 14.43 12.53 -12.31
C ALA A 127 13.57 13.06 -11.16
N ALA A 128 13.29 12.23 -10.15
CA ALA A 128 12.41 12.57 -9.05
C ALA A 128 13.19 13.27 -7.94
N VAL A 129 12.62 14.34 -7.41
CA VAL A 129 13.22 15.12 -6.32
C VAL A 129 12.48 14.82 -5.03
N VAL A 130 13.21 14.79 -3.92
CA VAL A 130 12.59 14.70 -2.60
C VAL A 130 11.95 16.04 -2.25
N GLY A 131 10.65 16.03 -1.95
CA GLY A 131 9.92 17.23 -1.55
C GLY A 131 8.57 16.91 -0.90
N CYS A 132 7.91 17.97 -0.43
CA CYS A 132 6.50 17.91 -0.03
C CYS A 132 5.64 18.27 -1.24
N TYR A 133 4.78 17.34 -1.65
CA TYR A 133 3.92 17.50 -2.82
C TYR A 133 2.45 17.34 -2.44
N LYS A 134 1.58 17.86 -3.30
CA LYS A 134 0.13 17.86 -3.12
C LYS A 134 -0.58 17.65 -4.45
N ARG A 135 -1.51 16.70 -4.50
CA ARG A 135 -2.36 16.35 -5.66
C ARG A 135 -3.70 15.82 -5.21
N SER A 136 -4.75 15.98 -6.01
CA SER A 136 -5.98 15.22 -5.82
C SER A 136 -5.75 13.74 -6.16
N VAL A 137 -6.57 12.83 -5.62
CA VAL A 137 -6.53 11.39 -5.95
C VAL A 137 -6.65 11.18 -7.46
N LYS A 138 -7.50 11.96 -8.12
CA LYS A 138 -7.67 11.93 -9.57
C LYS A 138 -6.41 12.32 -10.34
N GLU A 139 -5.64 13.29 -9.85
CA GLU A 139 -4.38 13.71 -10.48
C GLU A 139 -3.22 12.74 -10.21
N MET A 140 -3.39 11.77 -9.30
CA MET A 140 -2.39 10.71 -9.09
C MET A 140 -2.41 9.67 -10.22
N HIS A 141 -3.54 9.53 -10.94
CA HIS A 141 -3.72 8.57 -12.03
C HIS A 141 -2.99 9.02 -13.31
N VAL A 142 -2.19 8.12 -13.87
CA VAL A 142 -1.57 8.30 -15.18
C VAL A 142 -2.35 7.50 -16.23
N PRO A 143 -3.01 8.16 -17.20
CA PRO A 143 -3.92 7.51 -18.15
C PRO A 143 -3.15 6.84 -19.30
N TYR A 144 -2.38 5.79 -19.01
CA TYR A 144 -1.76 4.94 -20.03
C TYR A 144 -2.81 4.38 -21.00
N ILE A 145 -2.46 4.22 -22.28
CA ILE A 145 -3.40 3.78 -23.33
C ILE A 145 -4.13 2.49 -22.91
N MET A 146 -3.35 1.50 -22.45
CA MET A 146 -3.85 0.31 -21.77
C MET A 146 -3.68 0.52 -20.27
N PRO A 147 -4.78 0.54 -19.48
CA PRO A 147 -4.70 0.64 -18.03
C PRO A 147 -3.82 -0.43 -17.40
N GLY A 148 -3.21 -0.09 -16.28
CA GLY A 148 -2.34 -0.96 -15.51
C GLY A 148 -1.84 -0.26 -14.25
N GLU A 149 -0.82 -0.84 -13.60
CA GLU A 149 -0.13 -0.22 -12.45
C GLU A 149 0.46 1.13 -12.87
N ASN A 150 0.13 2.20 -12.14
CA ASN A 150 0.52 3.56 -12.45
C ASN A 150 0.45 4.45 -11.20
N GLY A 151 1.06 5.63 -11.21
CA GLY A 151 0.88 6.59 -10.11
C GLY A 151 1.75 6.31 -8.88
N GLY A 152 2.72 5.39 -8.98
CA GLY A 152 3.66 5.09 -7.89
C GLY A 152 4.53 6.28 -7.50
N ARG A 153 4.86 6.42 -6.21
CA ARG A 153 5.89 7.34 -5.70
C ARG A 153 6.84 6.57 -4.80
N SER A 154 8.12 6.57 -5.15
CA SER A 154 9.17 5.93 -4.36
C SER A 154 9.67 6.84 -3.24
N GLY A 155 10.40 6.27 -2.28
CA GLY A 155 11.06 7.06 -1.24
C GLY A 155 10.10 7.83 -0.33
N THR A 156 8.84 7.41 -0.22
CA THR A 156 7.81 8.08 0.57
C THR A 156 8.05 7.89 2.06
N ARG A 157 8.09 8.99 2.78
CA ARG A 157 8.29 9.09 4.23
C ARG A 157 7.00 9.33 4.98
N TRP A 158 6.00 9.93 4.36
CA TRP A 158 4.63 9.98 4.86
C TRP A 158 3.69 10.33 3.72
N VAL A 159 2.43 9.91 3.84
CA VAL A 159 1.31 10.35 3.02
C VAL A 159 0.16 10.77 3.93
N ALA A 160 -0.46 11.88 3.61
CA ALA A 160 -1.68 12.37 4.22
C ALA A 160 -2.80 12.40 3.19
N LEU A 161 -3.96 11.89 3.58
CA LEU A 161 -5.19 11.92 2.82
C LEU A 161 -6.19 12.80 3.57
N ARG A 162 -6.73 13.80 2.90
CA ARG A 162 -7.65 14.77 3.49
C ARG A 162 -8.93 14.87 2.70
N GLU A 163 -9.99 15.25 3.39
CA GLU A 163 -11.21 15.66 2.70
C GLU A 163 -10.96 16.89 1.82
N THR A 164 -11.66 16.96 0.69
CA THR A 164 -11.58 18.12 -0.21
C THR A 164 -12.09 19.37 0.53
N GLY A 165 -11.24 20.40 0.64
CA GLY A 165 -11.58 21.62 1.39
C GLY A 165 -10.35 22.37 1.89
N SER A 166 -10.49 23.12 2.98
CA SER A 166 -9.36 23.86 3.59
C SER A 166 -8.31 22.92 4.20
N ALA A 167 -7.08 23.40 4.43
CA ALA A 167 -6.01 22.62 5.05
C ALA A 167 -6.32 22.10 6.49
N ALA A 168 -7.42 22.58 7.08
CA ALA A 168 -7.93 22.18 8.37
C ALA A 168 -8.97 21.03 8.29
N THR A 169 -9.18 20.40 7.14
CA THR A 169 -10.12 19.28 7.03
C THR A 169 -9.59 18.02 7.72
N PRO A 170 -10.49 17.20 8.32
CA PRO A 170 -10.12 15.89 8.83
C PRO A 170 -9.46 15.01 7.77
N GLY A 171 -8.68 14.04 8.23
CA GLY A 171 -8.00 13.13 7.32
C GLY A 171 -7.23 12.03 8.02
N LEU A 172 -6.39 11.34 7.25
CA LEU A 172 -5.56 10.23 7.69
C LEU A 172 -4.10 10.50 7.31
N LEU A 173 -3.22 10.43 8.29
CA LEU A 173 -1.77 10.40 8.09
C LEU A 173 -1.28 8.95 8.19
N ILE A 174 -0.46 8.54 7.22
CA ILE A 174 0.19 7.25 7.14
C ILE A 174 1.69 7.49 7.04
N MET A 175 2.47 6.87 7.92
CA MET A 175 3.92 7.02 7.96
C MET A 175 4.62 5.75 8.43
N PRO A 176 5.83 5.43 7.93
CA PRO A 176 6.64 4.36 8.49
C PRO A 176 7.00 4.65 9.95
N THR A 177 7.24 3.60 10.73
CA THR A 177 7.91 3.73 12.03
C THR A 177 9.39 4.03 11.86
N LEU A 178 10.09 4.46 12.92
CA LEU A 178 11.50 4.89 12.86
C LEU A 178 12.46 3.86 12.25
N ASN A 179 12.16 2.57 12.37
CA ASN A 179 13.00 1.49 11.85
C ASN A 179 12.55 0.98 10.48
N THR A 180 11.50 1.56 9.90
CA THR A 180 10.99 1.19 8.58
C THR A 180 11.53 2.17 7.54
N PRO A 181 12.21 1.70 6.48
CA PRO A 181 12.73 2.59 5.44
C PRO A 181 11.59 3.30 4.69
N PRO A 182 11.90 4.38 3.94
CA PRO A 182 10.94 4.99 3.03
C PRO A 182 10.35 3.96 2.05
N MET A 183 9.06 4.09 1.76
CA MET A 183 8.27 3.09 1.06
C MET A 183 7.94 3.51 -0.37
N GLN A 184 7.46 2.56 -1.18
CA GLN A 184 6.70 2.89 -2.39
C GLN A 184 5.25 3.15 -1.97
N MET A 185 4.65 4.24 -2.45
CA MET A 185 3.23 4.50 -2.26
C MET A 185 2.48 4.56 -3.59
N ASN A 186 1.20 4.19 -3.56
CA ASN A 186 0.24 4.42 -4.65
C ASN A 186 -1.10 4.87 -4.04
N VAL A 187 -1.78 5.81 -4.70
CA VAL A 187 -3.15 6.23 -4.33
C VAL A 187 -4.00 6.29 -5.60
N SER A 188 -5.13 5.58 -5.61
CA SER A 188 -5.97 5.40 -6.81
C SER A 188 -7.47 5.46 -6.46
N GLU A 189 -8.28 5.97 -7.37
CA GLU A 189 -9.76 5.87 -7.31
C GLU A 189 -10.30 4.58 -7.96
N TYR A 190 -9.41 3.77 -8.55
CA TYR A 190 -9.71 2.49 -9.21
C TYR A 190 -9.05 1.34 -8.44
N GLY A 191 -9.80 0.26 -8.24
CA GLY A 191 -9.23 -0.97 -7.68
C GLY A 191 -8.24 -1.64 -8.64
N MET A 192 -7.23 -2.32 -8.08
CA MET A 192 -6.21 -3.02 -8.89
C MET A 192 -6.79 -4.05 -9.86
N GLU A 193 -7.85 -4.76 -9.49
CA GLU A 193 -8.49 -5.75 -10.37
C GLU A 193 -9.10 -5.08 -11.61
N GLN A 194 -9.61 -3.86 -11.43
CA GLN A 194 -10.13 -3.04 -12.50
C GLN A 194 -9.01 -2.55 -13.41
N LEU A 195 -7.92 -2.03 -12.83
CA LEU A 195 -6.74 -1.59 -13.58
C LEU A 195 -6.07 -2.74 -14.37
N ASP A 196 -6.05 -3.96 -13.83
CA ASP A 196 -5.45 -5.14 -14.47
C ASP A 196 -6.34 -5.74 -15.57
N SER A 197 -7.67 -5.58 -15.47
CA SER A 197 -8.62 -6.16 -16.44
C SER A 197 -9.08 -5.19 -17.53
N ALA A 198 -9.00 -3.89 -17.29
CA ALA A 198 -9.44 -2.89 -18.25
C ALA A 198 -8.50 -2.79 -19.46
N THR A 199 -9.08 -2.81 -20.65
CA THR A 199 -8.32 -2.65 -21.90
C THR A 199 -8.18 -1.19 -22.34
N HIS A 200 -9.05 -0.30 -21.85
CA HIS A 200 -9.12 1.12 -22.20
C HIS A 200 -9.59 1.95 -21.00
N ASN A 201 -9.11 3.18 -20.86
CA ASN A 201 -9.46 4.05 -19.72
C ASN A 201 -10.96 4.30 -19.55
N HIS A 202 -11.74 4.37 -20.62
CA HIS A 202 -13.19 4.62 -20.51
C HIS A 202 -13.99 3.42 -19.97
N HIS A 203 -13.36 2.25 -19.82
CA HIS A 203 -13.94 1.13 -19.09
C HIS A 203 -13.71 1.23 -17.58
N LEU A 204 -12.84 2.15 -17.14
CA LEU A 204 -12.61 2.38 -15.72
C LEU A 204 -13.79 3.16 -15.12
N VAL A 205 -14.25 2.69 -13.96
CA VAL A 205 -15.29 3.27 -13.14
C VAL A 205 -14.68 3.59 -11.78
N SER A 206 -14.66 4.88 -11.44
CA SER A 206 -14.25 5.33 -10.11
C SER A 206 -15.10 4.65 -9.05
N GLU A 207 -14.45 4.12 -8.02
CA GLU A 207 -15.12 3.45 -6.91
C GLU A 207 -15.50 4.46 -5.81
N ASP A 208 -16.36 4.05 -4.88
CA ASP A 208 -16.72 4.87 -3.71
C ASP A 208 -15.64 4.87 -2.61
N SER A 209 -14.49 4.26 -2.91
CA SER A 209 -13.33 4.22 -2.04
C SER A 209 -12.07 4.73 -2.74
N VAL A 210 -11.21 5.38 -1.98
CA VAL A 210 -9.81 5.63 -2.35
C VAL A 210 -8.98 4.41 -1.95
N HIS A 211 -8.20 3.89 -2.89
CA HIS A 211 -7.27 2.78 -2.70
C HIS A 211 -5.88 3.31 -2.38
N VAL A 212 -5.31 2.90 -1.26
CA VAL A 212 -3.97 3.32 -0.82
C VAL A 212 -3.07 2.10 -0.65
N HIS A 213 -1.88 2.18 -1.24
CA HIS A 213 -0.86 1.15 -1.18
C HIS A 213 0.39 1.70 -0.51
N MET A 214 0.90 0.96 0.46
CA MET A 214 2.17 1.23 1.13
C MET A 214 3.02 -0.03 1.06
N ASP A 215 3.99 -0.02 0.14
CA ASP A 215 4.81 -1.19 -0.14
C ASP A 215 6.22 -1.01 0.44
N ILE A 216 6.63 -1.96 1.27
CA ILE A 216 7.99 -2.03 1.81
C ILE A 216 9.00 -2.45 0.73
N ALA A 217 8.54 -3.20 -0.28
CA ALA A 217 9.30 -3.51 -1.47
C ALA A 217 8.39 -3.47 -2.70
N HIS A 218 8.83 -2.79 -3.76
CA HIS A 218 8.14 -2.75 -5.04
C HIS A 218 9.16 -3.01 -6.14
N MET A 219 8.85 -3.93 -7.05
CA MET A 219 9.74 -4.26 -8.16
C MET A 219 9.89 -3.07 -9.09
N GLY A 220 11.05 -2.92 -9.71
CA GLY A 220 11.24 -2.00 -10.83
C GLY A 220 10.32 -2.33 -12.02
N VAL A 221 10.08 -1.35 -12.87
CA VAL A 221 9.26 -1.48 -14.09
C VAL A 221 9.94 -2.38 -15.14
N GLY A 222 11.27 -2.29 -15.27
CA GLY A 222 12.04 -2.88 -16.36
C GLY A 222 11.91 -2.07 -17.66
N GLY A 223 11.94 -2.77 -18.80
CA GLY A 223 11.71 -2.17 -20.12
C GLY A 223 12.87 -2.25 -21.12
N ASP A 224 13.86 -3.12 -20.91
CA ASP A 224 14.89 -3.38 -21.94
C ASP A 224 14.24 -3.88 -23.24
N ASP A 225 13.19 -4.70 -23.12
CA ASP A 225 12.20 -4.98 -24.16
C ASP A 225 10.78 -5.15 -23.54
N SER A 226 9.78 -5.35 -24.40
CA SER A 226 8.36 -5.46 -24.01
C SER A 226 7.79 -6.88 -24.09
N TRP A 227 8.64 -7.89 -24.30
CA TRP A 227 8.23 -9.29 -24.50
C TRP A 227 9.01 -10.29 -23.63
N THR A 228 9.98 -9.82 -22.85
CA THR A 228 10.69 -10.59 -21.81
C THR A 228 10.58 -9.91 -20.45
N PRO A 229 10.59 -10.68 -19.34
CA PRO A 229 10.78 -10.11 -18.01
C PRO A 229 12.17 -9.44 -17.91
N SER A 230 12.19 -8.10 -17.92
CA SER A 230 13.42 -7.31 -18.11
C SER A 230 13.83 -6.47 -16.90
N CYS A 231 13.14 -6.60 -15.76
CA CYS A 231 13.55 -5.90 -14.54
C CYS A 231 14.92 -6.41 -14.07
N MET A 232 15.90 -5.53 -13.91
CA MET A 232 17.25 -5.91 -13.50
C MET A 232 17.23 -6.59 -12.11
N PRO A 233 18.07 -7.61 -11.86
CA PRO A 233 18.05 -8.36 -10.59
C PRO A 233 18.12 -7.51 -9.32
N LYS A 234 18.83 -6.36 -9.34
CA LYS A 234 18.94 -5.43 -8.20
C LYS A 234 17.65 -4.67 -7.87
N TYR A 235 16.69 -4.63 -8.79
CA TYR A 235 15.36 -4.02 -8.63
C TYR A 235 14.24 -5.08 -8.54
N GLN A 236 14.61 -6.35 -8.48
CA GLN A 236 13.68 -7.44 -8.21
C GLN A 236 13.52 -7.63 -6.71
N ILE A 237 12.32 -8.06 -6.31
CA ILE A 237 12.04 -8.45 -4.94
C ILE A 237 12.57 -9.87 -4.75
N ALA A 238 13.60 -9.99 -3.91
CA ALA A 238 14.19 -11.29 -3.63
C ALA A 238 13.19 -12.23 -2.96
N GLY A 239 13.09 -13.44 -3.51
CA GLY A 239 12.33 -14.53 -2.91
C GLY A 239 12.99 -15.04 -1.63
N ALA A 240 12.27 -15.88 -0.87
CA ALA A 240 12.81 -16.62 0.27
C ALA A 240 13.42 -15.78 1.40
N GLN A 241 12.87 -14.59 1.68
CA GLN A 241 13.27 -13.75 2.81
C GLN A 241 12.07 -13.05 3.46
N PRO A 242 12.16 -12.70 4.75
CA PRO A 242 11.10 -11.96 5.44
C PRO A 242 11.06 -10.50 5.02
N TYR A 243 9.85 -9.95 4.94
CA TYR A 243 9.58 -8.53 4.77
C TYR A 243 8.75 -8.02 5.95
N GLU A 244 9.20 -6.94 6.56
CA GLU A 244 8.55 -6.32 7.72
C GLU A 244 8.10 -4.90 7.38
N LEU A 245 6.80 -4.67 7.49
CA LEU A 245 6.18 -3.37 7.33
C LEU A 245 5.66 -2.91 8.69
N ALA A 246 6.18 -1.81 9.20
CA ALA A 246 5.64 -1.17 10.40
C ALA A 246 5.29 0.27 10.07
N ILE A 247 3.99 0.57 10.08
CA ILE A 247 3.46 1.90 9.80
C ILE A 247 2.66 2.42 10.98
N ARG A 248 2.38 3.71 10.94
CA ARG A 248 1.51 4.40 11.87
C ARG A 248 0.43 5.10 11.07
N LEU A 249 -0.81 4.81 11.44
CA LEU A 249 -2.01 5.50 10.99
C LEU A 249 -2.38 6.51 12.08
N ARG A 250 -2.74 7.73 11.70
CA ARG A 250 -3.16 8.76 12.65
C ARG A 250 -4.23 9.65 12.06
N ALA A 251 -5.24 9.98 12.85
CA ALA A 251 -6.22 11.00 12.50
C ALA A 251 -5.51 12.35 12.33
N LEU A 252 -5.75 13.01 11.21
CA LEU A 252 -5.50 14.43 11.05
C LEU A 252 -6.76 15.16 11.48
N VAL A 253 -6.59 16.09 12.41
CA VAL A 253 -7.64 16.98 12.90
C VAL A 253 -7.24 18.42 12.57
N PRO A 254 -8.21 19.36 12.47
CA PRO A 254 -7.96 20.77 12.14
C PRO A 254 -6.79 21.41 12.90
N GLU A 255 -6.58 21.01 14.16
CA GLU A 255 -5.58 21.59 15.06
C GLU A 255 -4.17 21.03 14.84
N LEU A 256 -4.01 19.98 14.04
CA LEU A 256 -2.73 19.36 13.69
C LEU A 256 -2.26 19.90 12.34
N SER A 257 -1.31 20.83 12.38
CA SER A 257 -0.62 21.29 11.18
C SER A 257 0.30 20.18 10.67
N LEU A 258 0.23 19.86 9.38
CA LEU A 258 1.24 19.01 8.72
C LEU A 258 2.50 19.84 8.46
N ASN A 259 3.15 20.31 9.51
CA ASN A 259 4.53 20.76 9.37
C ASN A 259 5.46 19.57 9.68
N VAL A 260 6.65 19.60 9.06
CA VAL A 260 7.63 18.52 9.18
C VAL A 260 7.98 18.24 10.65
N GLU A 261 8.04 19.27 11.50
CA GLU A 261 8.32 19.12 12.93
C GLU A 261 7.22 18.37 13.69
N ASP A 262 5.94 18.62 13.41
CA ASP A 262 4.81 17.97 14.07
C ASP A 262 4.75 16.48 13.70
N VAL A 263 5.04 16.15 12.45
CA VAL A 263 5.16 14.77 11.99
C VAL A 263 6.30 14.06 12.75
N PHE A 264 7.47 14.68 12.87
CA PHE A 264 8.61 14.08 13.56
C PHE A 264 8.50 14.06 15.10
N ARG A 265 7.96 15.09 15.75
CA ARG A 265 7.77 15.13 17.22
C ARG A 265 6.83 14.05 17.70
N THR A 266 5.93 13.60 16.84
CA THR A 266 5.00 12.52 17.19
C THR A 266 5.63 11.15 17.04
N SER A 267 6.88 11.06 16.57
CA SER A 267 7.67 9.82 16.47
C SER A 267 8.31 9.37 17.79
N LEU A 268 8.42 10.28 18.78
CA LEU A 268 8.88 10.03 20.15
C LEU A 268 7.70 9.65 21.06
#